data_AF-A0A1G2PLJ3-F1
#
_entry.id   AF-A0A1G2PLJ3-F1
#
_cell.length_a   1.000
_cell.length_b   1.000
_cell.length_c   1.000
_cell.angle_alpha   90.00
_cell.angle_beta   90.00
_cell.angle_gamma   90.00
#
_symmetry.space_group_name_H-M   'P 1'
#
loop_
_entity.id
_entity.type
_entity.pdbx_description
1 polymer ?
#
loop_
_entity_poly.entity_id
_entity_poly.type
_entity_poly.pdbx_seq_one_letter_code
_entity_poly.pdbx_strand_id
1 'polypeptide(L)'
;MVNMQWKLASPAPEEFLRIHGDYPPQLLHLIWNRGLRDARAIAEFFADPDFTRLPDPFLFTDMDTAVARLSRARERGEHVVVFGDYDADGACGATILTELLEALGVDVSSYLPDRFTEGYGLTAISVKEILRRKTALVITVDCGVSDGEEIAALTARGVDTIVLDHHIVPEQLPKAVAVVDAHRNDDRYPFDWLCGAGVAFVFADAVRRRPLGQGLSEHILFRFADLAAVATIADLVPLEGPNRILVALGLRVLRDAPRLGLRKLMKIARVDAGRADTDTVAFELAPRINAASRMDHANTAFALLAANDEEEAETLAKTLDRHNRARQKKMQEMLVQAEQEVADLERVPEVILVAQEGWSRALVFGVAARLTDRYHRPVFAFALQDGVARGSARSVPGFDLVAAMRAAGGNELFQEFGGHAMAAGATLRAPWLPLLRERLQAYGRTHVTETMMQPVLEIDLELQPHEVSSELLVWFERLAPFGKGNPRPRLFIRDLTTLEARRFGRGEGRYALRFSPLHGGRVISATATKRVVGDGVGVRAGDRIDIVGELRPDWKHRGVELSLLGMRAAT
;
A
#
# COMPACT_ATOMS: atom_id res chain seq x y z
N MET A 1 -3.15 10.82 -26.84
CA MET A 1 -3.30 9.49 -26.21
C MET A 1 -1.92 9.01 -25.80
N VAL A 2 -1.77 8.45 -24.60
CA VAL A 2 -0.49 7.85 -24.19
C VAL A 2 -0.23 6.62 -25.06
N ASN A 3 0.90 6.56 -25.75
CA ASN A 3 1.26 5.40 -26.55
C ASN A 3 1.71 4.28 -25.60
N MET A 4 0.81 3.33 -25.32
CA MET A 4 1.05 2.19 -24.43
C MET A 4 1.16 0.91 -25.26
N GLN A 5 2.06 0.01 -24.87
CA GLN A 5 2.05 -1.36 -25.38
C GLN A 5 0.93 -2.14 -24.67
N TRP A 6 -0.06 -2.61 -25.43
CA TRP A 6 -1.18 -3.39 -24.90
C TRP A 6 -0.82 -4.87 -24.97
N LYS A 7 -0.87 -5.55 -23.82
CA LYS A 7 -0.50 -6.96 -23.71
C LYS A 7 -1.68 -7.74 -23.15
N LEU A 8 -2.33 -8.50 -24.02
CA LEU A 8 -3.46 -9.36 -23.66
C LEU A 8 -2.96 -10.68 -23.09
N ALA A 9 -3.48 -11.06 -21.93
CA ALA A 9 -3.23 -12.34 -21.31
C ALA A 9 -3.74 -13.50 -22.17
N SER A 10 -3.07 -14.64 -22.09
CA SER A 10 -3.51 -15.85 -22.81
C SER A 10 -4.84 -16.36 -22.25
N PRO A 11 -5.73 -16.92 -23.10
CA PRO A 11 -6.95 -17.55 -22.63
C PRO A 11 -6.63 -18.81 -21.82
N ALA A 12 -7.62 -19.23 -21.02
CA ALA A 12 -7.59 -20.49 -20.32
C ALA A 12 -7.78 -21.65 -21.32
N PRO A 13 -7.18 -22.83 -21.09
CA PRO A 13 -7.38 -24.01 -21.93
C PRO A 13 -8.87 -24.39 -22.02
N GLU A 14 -9.31 -24.84 -23.19
CA GLU A 14 -10.69 -25.27 -23.42
C GLU A 14 -11.12 -26.39 -22.44
N GLU A 15 -10.20 -27.28 -22.09
CA GLU A 15 -10.45 -28.34 -21.12
C GLU A 15 -10.82 -27.78 -19.74
N PHE A 16 -10.12 -26.74 -19.29
CA PHE A 16 -10.41 -26.06 -18.02
C PHE A 16 -11.80 -25.40 -18.06
N LEU A 17 -12.14 -24.74 -19.17
CA LEU A 17 -13.47 -24.15 -19.37
C LEU A 17 -14.58 -25.19 -19.30
N ARG A 18 -14.37 -26.36 -19.93
CA ARG A 18 -15.35 -27.46 -19.95
C ARG A 18 -15.54 -28.08 -18.57
N ILE A 19 -14.46 -28.30 -17.82
CA ILE A 19 -14.52 -28.91 -16.47
C ILE A 19 -15.23 -28.00 -15.48
N HIS A 20 -15.05 -26.67 -15.59
CA HIS A 20 -15.60 -25.69 -14.66
C HIS A 20 -16.76 -24.88 -15.26
N GLY A 21 -17.54 -25.48 -16.17
CA GLY A 21 -18.61 -24.82 -16.93
C GLY A 21 -19.77 -24.26 -16.10
N ASP A 22 -19.80 -24.49 -14.78
CA ASP A 22 -20.74 -23.88 -13.84
C ASP A 22 -20.46 -22.37 -13.60
N TYR A 23 -19.28 -21.90 -13.99
CA TYR A 23 -18.91 -20.48 -13.93
C TYR A 23 -18.95 -19.83 -15.32
N PRO A 24 -19.17 -18.51 -15.41
CA PRO A 24 -19.06 -17.80 -16.68
C PRO A 24 -17.64 -17.95 -17.27
N PRO A 25 -17.50 -18.17 -18.59
CA PRO A 25 -16.19 -18.37 -19.23
C PRO A 25 -15.25 -17.18 -19.02
N GLN A 26 -15.79 -15.96 -18.95
CA GLN A 26 -15.04 -14.74 -18.65
C GLN A 26 -14.38 -14.82 -17.28
N LEU A 27 -15.10 -15.32 -16.27
CA LEU A 27 -14.54 -15.52 -14.92
C LEU A 27 -13.46 -16.61 -14.94
N LEU A 28 -13.67 -17.70 -15.69
CA LEU A 28 -12.73 -18.81 -15.79
C LEU A 28 -11.37 -18.36 -16.34
N HIS A 29 -11.35 -17.48 -17.35
CA HIS A 29 -10.12 -16.86 -17.85
C HIS A 29 -9.39 -16.08 -16.76
N LEU A 30 -10.13 -15.30 -15.98
CA LEU A 30 -9.55 -14.47 -14.93
C LEU A 30 -8.99 -15.27 -13.75
N ILE A 31 -9.66 -16.35 -13.33
CA ILE A 31 -9.15 -17.20 -12.24
C ILE A 31 -7.97 -18.06 -12.70
N TRP A 32 -7.97 -18.50 -13.98
CA TRP A 32 -6.83 -19.19 -14.58
C TRP A 32 -5.58 -18.31 -14.58
N ASN A 33 -5.73 -17.04 -14.97
CA ASN A 33 -4.60 -16.09 -14.99
C ASN A 33 -4.13 -15.68 -13.58
N ARG A 34 -4.93 -15.94 -12.55
CA ARG A 34 -4.54 -15.84 -11.12
C ARG A 34 -3.93 -17.11 -10.55
N GLY A 35 -3.70 -18.14 -11.37
CA GLY A 35 -3.08 -19.39 -10.93
C GLY A 35 -4.04 -20.39 -10.27
N LEU A 36 -5.36 -20.17 -10.32
CA LEU A 36 -6.34 -21.13 -9.81
C LEU A 36 -6.57 -22.21 -10.87
N ARG A 37 -5.91 -23.36 -10.70
CA ARG A 37 -5.82 -24.42 -11.73
C ARG A 37 -6.80 -25.57 -11.56
N ASP A 38 -7.35 -25.77 -10.37
CA ASP A 38 -8.20 -26.92 -10.06
C ASP A 38 -9.41 -26.55 -9.17
N ALA A 39 -10.36 -27.48 -9.06
CA ALA A 39 -11.60 -27.29 -8.30
C ALA A 39 -11.36 -26.93 -6.84
N ARG A 40 -10.31 -27.48 -6.22
CA ARG A 40 -10.01 -27.24 -4.80
C ARG A 40 -9.52 -25.81 -4.61
N ALA A 41 -8.57 -25.35 -5.42
CA ALA A 41 -8.06 -23.97 -5.37
C ALA A 41 -9.18 -22.96 -5.62
N ILE A 42 -10.09 -23.24 -6.56
CA ILE A 42 -11.26 -22.40 -6.85
C ILE A 42 -12.21 -22.36 -5.65
N ALA A 43 -12.54 -23.51 -5.07
CA ALA A 43 -13.42 -23.60 -3.92
C ALA A 43 -12.82 -22.88 -2.70
N GLU A 44 -11.53 -23.06 -2.44
CA GLU A 44 -10.82 -22.36 -1.36
C GLU A 44 -10.81 -20.85 -1.58
N PHE A 45 -10.58 -20.38 -2.80
CA PHE A 45 -10.58 -18.95 -3.12
C PHE A 45 -11.95 -18.27 -2.94
N PHE A 46 -13.04 -18.97 -3.28
CA PHE A 46 -14.40 -18.45 -3.20
C PHE A 46 -15.15 -18.80 -1.90
N ALA A 47 -14.57 -19.62 -1.02
CA ALA A 47 -15.16 -19.92 0.27
C ALA A 47 -15.21 -18.66 1.15
N ASP A 48 -16.23 -18.59 2.01
CA ASP A 48 -16.43 -17.44 2.88
C ASP A 48 -15.18 -17.18 3.75
N PRO A 49 -14.79 -15.90 3.92
CA PRO A 49 -13.64 -15.57 4.72
C PRO A 49 -13.94 -15.84 6.19
N ASP A 50 -13.00 -16.52 6.86
CA ASP A 50 -13.11 -16.91 8.26
C ASP A 50 -11.69 -16.95 8.87
N PHE A 51 -11.52 -16.40 10.06
CA PHE A 51 -10.26 -16.44 10.81
C PHE A 51 -9.81 -17.87 11.14
N THR A 52 -10.73 -18.84 11.23
CA THR A 52 -10.36 -20.26 11.43
C THR A 52 -9.54 -20.84 10.27
N ARG A 53 -9.56 -20.18 9.10
CA ARG A 53 -8.82 -20.57 7.90
C ARG A 53 -7.44 -19.92 7.82
N LEU A 54 -7.08 -19.06 8.77
CA LEU A 54 -5.71 -18.55 8.87
C LEU A 54 -4.77 -19.70 9.26
N PRO A 55 -3.51 -19.70 8.77
CA PRO A 55 -2.50 -20.66 9.20
C PRO A 55 -2.32 -20.63 10.72
N ASP A 56 -1.88 -21.75 11.27
CA ASP A 56 -1.60 -21.84 12.71
C ASP A 56 -0.55 -20.80 13.12
N PRO A 57 -0.86 -19.86 14.05
CA PRO A 57 0.10 -18.85 14.49
C PRO A 57 1.41 -19.44 15.00
N PHE A 58 1.42 -20.65 15.55
CA PHE A 58 2.63 -21.29 16.09
C PHE A 58 3.56 -21.85 15.02
N LEU A 59 3.23 -21.69 13.73
CA LEU A 59 4.17 -21.92 12.64
C LEU A 59 5.20 -20.78 12.50
N PHE A 60 4.91 -19.60 13.04
CA PHE A 60 5.92 -18.57 13.22
C PHE A 60 6.96 -19.02 14.25
N THR A 61 8.23 -18.94 13.87
CA THR A 61 9.34 -19.15 14.80
C THR A 61 9.26 -18.10 15.93
N ASP A 62 9.58 -18.54 17.15
CA ASP A 62 9.49 -17.79 18.40
C ASP A 62 8.10 -17.33 18.85
N MET A 63 7.00 -17.66 18.14
CA MET A 63 5.65 -17.30 18.56
C MET A 63 5.31 -17.84 19.96
N ASP A 64 5.62 -19.13 20.22
CA ASP A 64 5.44 -19.72 21.55
C ASP A 64 6.27 -19.01 22.63
N THR A 65 7.52 -18.65 22.30
CA THR A 65 8.43 -17.93 23.20
C THR A 65 7.90 -16.53 23.53
N ALA A 66 7.36 -15.82 22.53
CA ALA A 66 6.74 -14.50 22.69
C ALA A 66 5.51 -14.57 23.60
N VAL A 67 4.59 -15.53 23.36
CA VAL A 67 3.39 -15.71 24.20
C VAL A 67 3.76 -16.09 25.64
N ALA A 68 4.74 -16.99 25.82
CA ALA A 68 5.22 -17.37 27.15
C ALA A 68 5.85 -16.18 27.90
N ARG A 69 6.59 -15.32 27.20
CA ARG A 69 7.17 -14.11 27.78
C ARG A 69 6.10 -13.10 28.21
N LEU A 70 5.05 -12.92 27.41
CA LEU A 70 3.92 -12.06 27.77
C LEU A 70 3.15 -12.62 28.97
N SER A 71 2.95 -13.95 29.05
CA SER A 71 2.31 -14.59 30.21
C SER A 71 3.05 -14.27 31.50
N ARG A 72 4.38 -14.39 31.48
CA ARG A 72 5.24 -14.03 32.61
C ARG A 72 5.12 -12.56 33.01
N ALA A 73 5.00 -11.65 32.03
CA ALA A 73 4.82 -10.23 32.32
C ALA A 73 3.50 -9.99 33.08
N ARG A 74 2.41 -10.59 32.60
CA ARG A 74 1.09 -10.52 33.25
C ARG A 74 1.12 -11.08 34.67
N GLU A 75 1.67 -12.28 34.86
CA GLU A 75 1.75 -12.96 36.15
C GLU A 75 2.53 -12.15 37.21
N ARG A 76 3.53 -11.39 36.76
CA ARG A 76 4.42 -10.61 37.63
C ARG A 76 3.98 -9.15 37.80
N GLY A 77 2.92 -8.71 37.11
CA GLY A 77 2.52 -7.31 37.09
C GLY A 77 3.62 -6.40 36.51
N GLU A 78 4.36 -6.90 35.51
CA GLU A 78 5.42 -6.15 34.83
C GLU A 78 4.81 -5.06 33.93
N HIS A 79 5.40 -3.86 33.94
CA HIS A 79 5.04 -2.81 32.98
C HIS A 79 5.56 -3.16 31.58
N VAL A 80 4.67 -3.15 30.59
CA VAL A 80 4.96 -3.45 29.19
C VAL A 80 4.84 -2.19 28.33
N VAL A 81 5.81 -1.95 27.46
CA VAL A 81 5.72 -0.90 26.44
C VAL A 81 5.48 -1.53 25.07
N VAL A 82 4.40 -1.13 24.41
CA VAL A 82 4.19 -1.40 22.98
C VAL A 82 4.86 -0.29 22.19
N PHE A 83 5.83 -0.66 21.37
CA PHE A 83 6.57 0.27 20.51
C PHE A 83 6.18 0.03 19.05
N GLY A 84 5.56 0.99 18.39
CA GLY A 84 5.14 0.86 16.98
C GLY A 84 5.77 1.91 16.10
N ASP A 85 5.86 1.65 14.80
CA ASP A 85 6.23 2.69 13.85
C ASP A 85 5.14 3.77 13.73
N TYR A 86 5.52 4.92 13.17
CA TYR A 86 4.68 6.11 13.07
C TYR A 86 3.65 6.05 11.95
N ASP A 87 3.74 5.10 11.02
CA ASP A 87 2.85 5.03 9.87
C ASP A 87 1.56 4.25 10.18
N ALA A 88 0.73 4.02 9.17
CA ALA A 88 -0.56 3.38 9.35
C ALA A 88 -0.43 1.92 9.81
N ASP A 89 0.62 1.20 9.41
CA ASP A 89 0.84 -0.17 9.82
C ASP A 89 1.25 -0.21 11.30
N GLY A 90 2.35 0.47 11.66
CA GLY A 90 2.81 0.62 13.03
C GLY A 90 1.74 1.17 13.99
N ALA A 91 0.97 2.18 13.61
CA ALA A 91 -0.10 2.72 14.46
C ALA A 91 -1.26 1.72 14.66
N CYS A 92 -1.68 1.01 13.60
CA CYS A 92 -2.69 -0.04 13.70
C CYS A 92 -2.20 -1.21 14.57
N GLY A 93 -0.98 -1.68 14.34
CA GLY A 93 -0.36 -2.74 15.11
C GLY A 93 -0.21 -2.38 16.58
N ALA A 94 0.23 -1.15 16.88
CA ALA A 94 0.32 -0.66 18.25
C ALA A 94 -1.04 -0.62 18.93
N THR A 95 -2.10 -0.15 18.24
CA THR A 95 -3.46 -0.17 18.78
C THR A 95 -3.96 -1.60 19.05
N ILE A 96 -3.72 -2.55 18.13
CA ILE A 96 -4.07 -3.97 18.34
C ILE A 96 -3.41 -4.51 19.61
N LEU A 97 -2.11 -4.31 19.76
CA LEU A 97 -1.35 -4.83 20.89
C LEU A 97 -1.74 -4.15 22.19
N THR A 98 -1.89 -2.82 22.22
CA THR A 98 -2.31 -2.11 23.43
C THR A 98 -3.69 -2.58 23.89
N GLU A 99 -4.69 -2.62 23.00
CA GLU A 99 -6.05 -3.08 23.36
C GLU A 99 -6.06 -4.56 23.80
N LEU A 100 -5.23 -5.41 23.18
CA LEU A 100 -5.07 -6.81 23.60
C LEU A 100 -4.51 -6.90 25.02
N LEU A 101 -3.43 -6.18 25.31
CA LEU A 101 -2.76 -6.19 26.62
C LEU A 101 -3.67 -5.62 27.71
N GLU A 102 -4.40 -4.55 27.43
CA GLU A 102 -5.43 -4.01 28.33
C GLU A 102 -6.53 -5.04 28.61
N ALA A 103 -7.01 -5.74 27.59
CA ALA A 103 -8.01 -6.80 27.76
C ALA A 103 -7.50 -8.00 28.57
N LEU A 104 -6.19 -8.22 28.61
CA LEU A 104 -5.54 -9.22 29.45
C LEU A 104 -5.28 -8.73 30.89
N GLY A 105 -5.51 -7.45 31.17
CA GLY A 105 -5.18 -6.81 32.45
C GLY A 105 -3.67 -6.61 32.66
N VAL A 106 -2.90 -6.47 31.58
CA VAL A 106 -1.47 -6.13 31.63
C VAL A 106 -1.32 -4.62 31.81
N ASP A 107 -0.41 -4.20 32.69
CA ASP A 107 -0.01 -2.79 32.79
C ASP A 107 0.80 -2.40 31.55
N VAL A 108 0.19 -1.62 30.66
CA VAL A 108 0.72 -1.33 29.33
C VAL A 108 0.73 0.17 29.05
N SER A 109 1.77 0.64 28.35
CA SER A 109 1.78 1.93 27.67
C SER A 109 2.22 1.78 26.21
N SER A 110 1.80 2.70 25.35
CA SER A 110 2.25 2.76 23.96
C SER A 110 3.31 3.84 23.75
N TYR A 111 4.13 3.66 22.73
CA TYR A 111 5.13 4.63 22.30
C TYR A 111 5.35 4.52 20.79
N LEU A 112 5.01 5.60 20.08
CA LEU A 112 5.34 5.76 18.66
C LEU A 112 6.34 6.92 18.54
N PRO A 113 7.50 6.71 17.89
CA PRO A 113 8.53 7.73 17.79
C PRO A 113 8.13 8.87 16.84
N ASP A 114 8.66 10.06 17.08
CA ASP A 114 8.58 11.14 16.11
C ASP A 114 9.59 10.92 14.97
N ARG A 115 9.09 10.78 13.74
CA ARG A 115 9.90 10.53 12.53
C ARG A 115 11.01 11.56 12.32
N PHE A 116 10.79 12.82 12.67
CA PHE A 116 11.71 13.90 12.37
C PHE A 116 12.76 14.11 13.46
N THR A 117 12.37 13.95 14.73
CA THR A 117 13.27 14.18 15.86
C THR A 117 13.95 12.91 16.38
N GLU A 118 13.28 11.75 16.26
CA GLU A 118 13.74 10.48 16.82
C GLU A 118 14.19 9.48 15.76
N GLY A 119 13.56 9.51 14.58
CA GLY A 119 13.88 8.62 13.46
C GLY A 119 12.91 7.45 13.31
N TYR A 120 13.35 6.40 12.62
CA TYR A 120 12.61 5.15 12.41
C TYR A 120 13.22 4.04 13.29
N GLY A 121 12.38 3.13 13.78
CA GLY A 121 12.78 2.03 14.66
C GLY A 121 13.14 2.48 16.07
N LEU A 122 13.66 1.55 16.86
CA LEU A 122 14.27 1.87 18.14
C LEU A 122 15.55 2.67 17.89
N THR A 123 15.66 3.81 18.56
CA THR A 123 16.85 4.65 18.58
C THR A 123 17.33 4.89 20.00
N ALA A 124 18.56 5.36 20.16
CA ALA A 124 19.11 5.74 21.47
C ALA A 124 18.19 6.71 22.27
N ILE A 125 17.45 7.58 21.58
CA ILE A 125 16.47 8.48 22.22
C ILE A 125 15.31 7.65 22.79
N SER A 126 14.69 6.82 21.95
CA SER A 126 13.57 5.99 22.36
C SER A 126 13.91 5.01 23.49
N VAL A 127 15.09 4.39 23.44
CA VAL A 127 15.59 3.50 24.49
C VAL A 127 15.66 4.24 25.83
N LYS A 128 16.16 5.48 25.83
CA LYS A 128 16.23 6.30 27.05
C LYS A 128 14.85 6.60 27.62
N GLU A 129 13.87 6.91 26.77
CA GLU A 129 12.49 7.16 27.23
C GLU A 129 11.81 5.88 27.74
N ILE A 130 12.00 4.74 27.06
CA ILE A 130 11.49 3.43 27.50
C ILE A 130 12.02 3.08 28.90
N LEU A 131 13.32 3.29 29.15
CA LEU A 131 13.93 3.00 30.44
C LEU A 131 13.39 3.89 31.57
N ARG A 132 13.00 5.14 31.27
CA ARG A 132 12.39 6.05 32.26
C ARG A 132 11.02 5.57 32.73
N ARG A 133 10.32 4.77 31.92
CA ARG A 133 8.98 4.23 32.24
C ARG A 133 9.02 3.01 33.17
N LYS A 134 10.18 2.59 33.67
CA LYS A 134 10.36 1.36 34.47
C LYS A 134 9.84 0.10 33.76
N THR A 135 10.00 0.09 32.44
CA THR A 135 9.60 -0.99 31.55
C THR A 135 10.37 -2.26 31.86
N ALA A 136 9.68 -3.40 31.91
CA ALA A 136 10.30 -4.72 32.03
C ALA A 136 10.25 -5.52 30.71
N LEU A 137 9.30 -5.20 29.83
CA LEU A 137 9.14 -5.81 28.52
C LEU A 137 8.78 -4.74 27.48
N VAL A 138 9.48 -4.76 26.35
CA VAL A 138 9.08 -4.03 25.13
C VAL A 138 8.52 -5.04 24.12
N ILE A 139 7.38 -4.72 23.51
CA ILE A 139 6.87 -5.43 22.33
C ILE A 139 6.92 -4.45 21.16
N THR A 140 7.80 -4.70 20.20
CA THR A 140 7.86 -3.89 18.97
C THR A 140 6.87 -4.42 17.94
N VAL A 141 6.33 -3.52 17.12
CA VAL A 141 5.49 -3.85 15.96
C VAL A 141 5.89 -3.00 14.77
N ASP A 142 5.99 -3.62 13.59
CA ASP A 142 6.37 -2.95 12.33
C ASP A 142 7.79 -2.32 12.38
N CYS A 143 8.61 -2.79 13.32
CA CYS A 143 10.00 -2.41 13.52
C CYS A 143 10.68 -3.34 14.53
N GLY A 144 12.00 -3.18 14.70
CA GLY A 144 12.80 -3.88 15.70
C GLY A 144 13.72 -4.95 15.13
N VAL A 145 13.43 -5.54 13.95
CA VAL A 145 14.24 -6.63 13.41
C VAL A 145 15.66 -6.20 13.01
N SER A 146 15.85 -4.91 12.72
CA SER A 146 17.16 -4.32 12.40
C SER A 146 17.79 -3.55 13.56
N ASP A 147 17.12 -3.44 14.71
CA ASP A 147 17.52 -2.54 15.82
C ASP A 147 18.38 -3.27 16.86
N GLY A 148 19.38 -4.01 16.38
CA GLY A 148 20.17 -4.93 17.20
C GLY A 148 20.95 -4.25 18.33
N GLU A 149 21.50 -3.06 18.10
CA GLU A 149 22.25 -2.31 19.12
C GLU A 149 21.33 -1.80 20.23
N GLU A 150 20.17 -1.25 19.86
CA GLU A 150 19.17 -0.72 20.78
C GLU A 150 18.52 -1.81 21.62
N ILE A 151 18.18 -2.96 21.03
CA ILE A 151 17.65 -4.12 21.75
C ILE A 151 18.70 -4.68 22.72
N ALA A 152 19.97 -4.73 22.33
CA ALA A 152 21.05 -5.12 23.23
C ALA A 152 21.20 -4.12 24.39
N ALA A 153 21.03 -2.82 24.14
CA ALA A 153 21.08 -1.77 25.15
C ALA A 153 19.92 -1.86 26.17
N LEU A 154 18.72 -2.26 25.74
CA LEU A 154 17.58 -2.58 26.61
C LEU A 154 17.87 -3.82 27.46
N THR A 155 18.34 -4.89 26.82
CA THR A 155 18.67 -6.17 27.47
C THR A 155 19.73 -5.98 28.56
N ALA A 156 20.78 -5.19 28.29
CA ALA A 156 21.83 -4.88 29.25
C ALA A 156 21.32 -4.17 30.52
N ARG A 157 20.10 -3.62 30.49
CA ARG A 157 19.43 -2.95 31.61
C ARG A 157 18.28 -3.77 32.18
N GLY A 158 18.16 -5.04 31.79
CA GLY A 158 17.15 -5.97 32.29
C GLY A 158 15.77 -5.77 31.67
N VAL A 159 15.68 -5.11 30.51
CA VAL A 159 14.43 -4.97 29.76
C VAL A 159 14.42 -6.00 28.63
N ASP A 160 13.46 -6.92 28.68
CA ASP A 160 13.26 -7.91 27.64
C ASP A 160 12.60 -7.28 26.40
N THR A 161 12.79 -7.88 25.22
CA THR A 161 12.11 -7.43 23.98
C THR A 161 11.48 -8.61 23.25
N ILE A 162 10.25 -8.43 22.76
CA ILE A 162 9.60 -9.26 21.74
C ILE A 162 9.51 -8.40 20.48
N VAL A 163 9.99 -8.91 19.36
CA VAL A 163 9.90 -8.24 18.05
C VAL A 163 8.81 -8.90 17.22
N LEU A 164 7.80 -8.13 16.81
CA LEU A 164 6.78 -8.54 15.84
C LEU A 164 6.98 -7.70 14.58
N ASP A 165 7.62 -8.26 13.57
CA ASP A 165 8.07 -7.50 12.39
C ASP A 165 7.82 -8.29 11.10
N HIS A 166 7.96 -7.61 9.98
CA HIS A 166 7.78 -8.17 8.64
C HIS A 166 8.81 -7.62 7.64
N HIS A 167 9.81 -6.87 8.10
CA HIS A 167 10.86 -6.35 7.25
C HIS A 167 11.88 -7.44 6.91
N ILE A 168 12.71 -7.18 5.89
CA ILE A 168 13.81 -8.10 5.57
C ILE A 168 14.76 -8.19 6.76
N VAL A 169 14.97 -9.41 7.25
CA VAL A 169 15.86 -9.70 8.37
C VAL A 169 17.32 -9.42 8.00
N PRO A 170 18.12 -8.85 8.92
CA PRO A 170 19.57 -8.76 8.76
C PRO A 170 20.24 -10.14 8.89
N GLU A 171 21.53 -10.23 8.53
CA GLU A 171 22.33 -11.46 8.69
C GLU A 171 22.38 -11.96 10.14
N GLN A 172 22.41 -11.02 11.09
CA GLN A 172 22.38 -11.30 12.52
C GLN A 172 21.11 -10.73 13.13
N LEU A 173 20.24 -11.62 13.62
CA LEU A 173 19.02 -11.22 14.31
C LEU A 173 19.34 -10.51 15.64
N PRO A 174 18.47 -9.58 16.09
CA PRO A 174 18.63 -8.90 17.35
C PRO A 174 18.55 -9.89 18.51
N LYS A 175 19.23 -9.58 19.62
CA LYS A 175 19.22 -10.40 20.85
C LYS A 175 17.94 -10.19 21.67
N ALA A 176 16.79 -10.25 21.02
CA ALA A 176 15.48 -10.22 21.64
C ALA A 176 15.14 -11.58 22.26
N VAL A 177 14.15 -11.62 23.17
CA VAL A 177 13.61 -12.87 23.72
C VAL A 177 12.88 -13.67 22.65
N ALA A 178 12.23 -12.99 21.72
CA ALA A 178 11.55 -13.58 20.57
C ALA A 178 11.61 -12.60 19.39
N VAL A 179 11.82 -13.13 18.18
CA VAL A 179 11.69 -12.38 16.92
C VAL A 179 10.74 -13.15 16.03
N VAL A 180 9.51 -12.64 15.91
CA VAL A 180 8.42 -13.21 15.09
C VAL A 180 8.40 -12.44 13.77
N ASP A 181 8.97 -13.05 12.72
CA ASP A 181 9.05 -12.49 11.38
C ASP A 181 9.16 -13.62 10.35
N ALA A 182 8.31 -13.60 9.33
CA ALA A 182 8.25 -14.65 8.30
C ALA A 182 9.48 -14.63 7.36
N HIS A 183 10.25 -13.54 7.35
CA HIS A 183 11.47 -13.43 6.54
C HIS A 183 12.68 -14.10 7.18
N ARG A 184 12.57 -14.65 8.39
CA ARG A 184 13.65 -15.43 8.98
C ARG A 184 13.90 -16.71 8.18
N ASN A 185 15.18 -17.05 8.03
CA ASN A 185 15.59 -18.26 7.31
C ASN A 185 15.09 -19.57 7.95
N ASP A 186 14.74 -19.55 9.24
CA ASP A 186 14.25 -20.71 10.01
C ASP A 186 12.73 -20.68 10.26
N ASP A 187 12.01 -19.69 9.72
CA ASP A 187 10.56 -19.57 9.87
C ASP A 187 9.80 -20.65 9.07
N ARG A 188 8.62 -21.03 9.55
CA ARG A 188 7.78 -22.06 8.92
C ARG A 188 6.37 -21.57 8.61
N TYR A 189 6.07 -20.31 8.89
CA TYR A 189 4.78 -19.72 8.56
C TYR A 189 4.64 -19.68 7.04
N PRO A 190 3.52 -20.16 6.46
CA PRO A 190 3.44 -20.41 5.03
C PRO A 190 3.17 -19.15 4.19
N PHE A 191 3.42 -17.95 4.74
CA PHE A 191 3.10 -16.68 4.10
C PHE A 191 3.96 -15.52 4.65
N ASP A 192 4.78 -14.94 3.78
CA ASP A 192 5.78 -13.92 4.07
C ASP A 192 5.30 -12.47 3.91
N TRP A 193 4.05 -12.28 3.45
CA TRP A 193 3.53 -10.96 3.09
C TRP A 193 2.60 -10.33 4.13
N LEU A 194 2.55 -10.82 5.37
CA LEU A 194 1.82 -10.08 6.41
C LEU A 194 2.49 -8.72 6.64
N CYS A 195 1.68 -7.67 6.84
CA CYS A 195 2.15 -6.39 7.38
C CYS A 195 2.37 -6.52 8.90
N GLY A 196 3.04 -5.56 9.54
CA GLY A 196 3.32 -5.57 10.99
C GLY A 196 2.06 -5.72 11.86
N ALA A 197 0.98 -5.01 11.53
CA ALA A 197 -0.33 -5.16 12.18
C ALA A 197 -0.97 -6.51 11.88
N GLY A 198 -0.68 -7.11 10.72
CA GLY A 198 -1.05 -8.48 10.38
C GLY A 198 -0.34 -9.49 11.29
N VAL A 199 0.96 -9.32 11.53
CA VAL A 199 1.73 -10.13 12.50
C VAL A 199 1.18 -9.93 13.92
N ALA A 200 0.87 -8.69 14.32
CA ALA A 200 0.23 -8.39 15.61
C ALA A 200 -1.15 -9.05 15.76
N PHE A 201 -1.94 -9.11 14.68
CA PHE A 201 -3.21 -9.83 14.66
C PHE A 201 -3.01 -11.34 14.87
N VAL A 202 -2.04 -11.94 14.18
CA VAL A 202 -1.70 -13.36 14.35
C VAL A 202 -1.17 -13.64 15.77
N PHE A 203 -0.38 -12.72 16.35
CA PHE A 203 0.03 -12.78 17.75
C PHE A 203 -1.17 -12.74 18.70
N ALA A 204 -2.17 -11.87 18.45
CA ALA A 204 -3.41 -11.84 19.23
C ALA A 204 -4.17 -13.18 19.16
N ASP A 205 -4.21 -13.83 17.99
CA ASP A 205 -4.79 -15.16 17.84
C ASP A 205 -3.98 -16.23 18.60
N ALA A 206 -2.64 -16.16 18.57
CA ALA A 206 -1.76 -17.04 19.34
C ALA A 206 -2.04 -16.93 20.85
N VAL A 207 -2.11 -15.70 21.37
CA VAL A 207 -2.40 -15.42 22.78
C VAL A 207 -3.77 -15.96 23.18
N ARG A 208 -4.80 -15.73 22.36
CA ARG A 208 -6.17 -16.22 22.60
C ARG A 208 -6.24 -17.75 22.65
N ARG A 209 -5.42 -18.46 21.86
CA ARG A 209 -5.36 -19.94 21.82
C ARG A 209 -4.59 -20.56 23.00
N ARG A 210 -3.96 -19.77 23.87
CA ARG A 210 -3.18 -20.23 25.04
C ARG A 210 -3.93 -19.92 26.35
N PRO A 211 -3.56 -20.56 27.49
CA PRO A 211 -4.18 -20.28 28.79
C PRO A 211 -4.17 -18.80 29.17
N LEU A 212 -3.16 -18.05 28.73
CA LEU A 212 -3.07 -16.60 28.88
C LEU A 212 -4.32 -15.86 28.37
N GLY A 213 -4.91 -16.33 27.27
CA GLY A 213 -6.11 -15.74 26.67
C GLY A 213 -7.43 -16.15 27.33
N GLN A 214 -7.42 -17.00 28.36
CA GLN A 214 -8.65 -17.34 29.08
C GLN A 214 -9.31 -16.07 29.66
N GLY A 215 -10.58 -15.87 29.31
CA GLY A 215 -11.35 -14.69 29.69
C GLY A 215 -11.42 -13.60 28.62
N LEU A 216 -10.63 -13.68 27.55
CA LEU A 216 -10.81 -12.82 26.39
C LEU A 216 -12.16 -13.13 25.69
N SER A 217 -12.77 -12.10 25.12
CA SER A 217 -13.97 -12.27 24.30
C SER A 217 -13.71 -13.18 23.10
N GLU A 218 -14.67 -14.05 22.77
CA GLU A 218 -14.62 -14.86 21.54
C GLU A 218 -14.55 -13.99 20.28
N HIS A 219 -15.03 -12.75 20.35
CA HIS A 219 -15.02 -11.78 19.26
C HIS A 219 -13.80 -10.83 19.27
N ILE A 220 -12.79 -11.08 20.10
CA ILE A 220 -11.62 -10.20 20.23
C ILE A 220 -10.93 -9.94 18.87
N LEU A 221 -10.82 -10.96 18.02
CA LEU A 221 -10.21 -10.81 16.70
C LEU A 221 -11.05 -9.92 15.76
N PHE A 222 -12.38 -9.98 15.84
CA PHE A 222 -13.24 -9.09 15.06
C PHE A 222 -13.07 -7.62 15.46
N ARG A 223 -12.71 -7.33 16.72
CA ARG A 223 -12.36 -5.97 17.15
C ARG A 223 -11.09 -5.45 16.49
N PHE A 224 -10.20 -6.31 16.00
CA PHE A 224 -8.92 -5.94 15.39
C PHE A 224 -8.92 -6.01 13.87
N ALA A 225 -9.98 -6.59 13.28
CA ALA A 225 -10.06 -6.88 11.86
C ALA A 225 -9.96 -5.63 10.98
N ASP A 226 -10.61 -4.53 11.37
CA ASP A 226 -10.58 -3.27 10.62
C ASP A 226 -9.19 -2.63 10.60
N LEU A 227 -8.46 -2.67 11.73
CA LEU A 227 -7.05 -2.21 11.79
C LEU A 227 -6.13 -3.07 10.93
N ALA A 228 -6.22 -4.39 11.06
CA ALA A 228 -5.41 -5.30 10.26
C ALA A 228 -5.65 -5.08 8.75
N ALA A 229 -6.91 -4.87 8.35
CA ALA A 229 -7.23 -4.55 6.97
C ALA A 229 -6.71 -3.18 6.52
N VAL A 230 -6.84 -2.14 7.36
CA VAL A 230 -6.33 -0.79 7.06
C VAL A 230 -4.82 -0.81 6.86
N ALA A 231 -4.09 -1.45 7.78
CA ALA A 231 -2.64 -1.61 7.70
C ALA A 231 -2.21 -2.39 6.46
N THR A 232 -2.80 -3.57 6.22
CA THR A 232 -2.47 -4.42 5.07
C THR A 232 -2.63 -3.67 3.74
N ILE A 233 -3.69 -2.87 3.60
CA ILE A 233 -3.91 -2.07 2.39
C ILE A 233 -2.96 -0.87 2.33
N ALA A 234 -2.68 -0.22 3.47
CA ALA A 234 -1.81 0.94 3.55
C ALA A 234 -0.34 0.62 3.21
N ASP A 235 0.13 -0.56 3.62
CA ASP A 235 1.49 -1.04 3.40
C ASP A 235 1.70 -1.67 2.01
N LEU A 236 0.62 -1.77 1.21
CA LEU A 236 0.66 -2.25 -0.18
C LEU A 236 1.23 -3.67 -0.32
N VAL A 237 1.05 -4.52 0.69
CA VAL A 237 1.36 -5.96 0.61
C VAL A 237 0.31 -6.72 -0.21
N PRO A 238 0.67 -7.85 -0.87
CA PRO A 238 -0.26 -8.67 -1.64
C PRO A 238 -1.54 -9.09 -0.89
N LEU A 239 -2.70 -8.89 -1.53
CA LEU A 239 -4.03 -9.27 -1.02
C LEU A 239 -4.39 -10.72 -1.39
N GLU A 240 -3.50 -11.63 -1.01
CA GLU A 240 -3.56 -13.06 -1.27
C GLU A 240 -3.50 -13.84 0.06
N GLY A 241 -3.80 -15.14 0.04
CA GLY A 241 -3.67 -16.00 1.22
C GLY A 241 -4.30 -15.41 2.51
N PRO A 242 -3.58 -15.36 3.64
CA PRO A 242 -4.03 -14.76 4.89
C PRO A 242 -4.48 -13.30 4.75
N ASN A 243 -3.76 -12.45 4.01
CA ASN A 243 -4.13 -11.03 3.83
C ASN A 243 -5.49 -10.88 3.17
N ARG A 244 -5.84 -11.75 2.23
CA ARG A 244 -7.17 -11.76 1.60
C ARG A 244 -8.27 -11.98 2.63
N ILE A 245 -8.07 -12.89 3.57
CA ILE A 245 -9.03 -13.18 4.65
C ILE A 245 -9.15 -11.99 5.60
N LEU A 246 -8.02 -11.47 6.08
CA LEU A 246 -7.95 -10.32 7.00
C LEU A 246 -8.65 -9.10 6.40
N VAL A 247 -8.32 -8.76 5.14
CA VAL A 247 -8.92 -7.62 4.45
C VAL A 247 -10.40 -7.82 4.17
N ALA A 248 -10.82 -9.01 3.73
CA ALA A 248 -12.24 -9.27 3.46
C ALA A 248 -13.11 -9.11 4.73
N LEU A 249 -12.65 -9.64 5.86
CA LEU A 249 -13.35 -9.51 7.15
C LEU A 249 -13.24 -8.11 7.74
N GLY A 250 -12.07 -7.47 7.67
CA GLY A 250 -11.88 -6.11 8.15
C GLY A 250 -12.69 -5.08 7.36
N LEU A 251 -12.81 -5.23 6.04
CA LEU A 251 -13.72 -4.41 5.24
C LEU A 251 -15.19 -4.64 5.60
N ARG A 252 -15.57 -5.87 5.99
CA ARG A 252 -16.93 -6.14 6.52
C ARG A 252 -17.16 -5.37 7.82
N VAL A 253 -16.22 -5.44 8.77
CA VAL A 253 -16.28 -4.66 10.02
C VAL A 253 -16.34 -3.15 9.74
N LEU A 254 -15.52 -2.66 8.80
CA LEU A 254 -15.49 -1.25 8.43
C LEU A 254 -16.82 -0.76 7.85
N ARG A 255 -17.56 -1.61 7.12
CA ARG A 255 -18.89 -1.28 6.58
C ARG A 255 -19.98 -1.33 7.64
N ASP A 256 -19.96 -2.35 8.49
CA ASP A 256 -21.09 -2.68 9.35
C ASP A 256 -20.99 -1.98 10.73
N ALA A 257 -19.80 -1.95 11.32
CA ALA A 257 -19.56 -1.43 12.66
C ALA A 257 -18.13 -0.89 12.81
N PRO A 258 -17.75 0.16 12.05
CA PRO A 258 -16.41 0.72 12.13
C PRO A 258 -16.13 1.30 13.52
N ARG A 259 -14.90 1.11 14.02
CA ARG A 259 -14.45 1.78 15.25
C ARG A 259 -14.62 3.29 15.16
N LEU A 260 -14.73 3.94 16.32
CA LEU A 260 -15.03 5.36 16.45
C LEU A 260 -14.10 6.24 15.60
N GLY A 261 -12.79 6.06 15.71
CA GLY A 261 -11.81 6.85 14.96
C GLY A 261 -11.95 6.75 13.44
N LEU A 262 -12.06 5.52 12.90
CA LEU A 262 -12.24 5.29 11.47
C LEU A 262 -13.59 5.83 10.97
N ARG A 263 -14.65 5.69 11.76
CA ARG A 263 -15.97 6.27 11.44
C ARG A 263 -15.90 7.80 11.32
N LYS A 264 -15.17 8.48 12.21
CA LYS A 264 -14.96 9.94 12.12
C LYS A 264 -14.17 10.32 10.87
N LEU A 265 -13.12 9.57 10.52
CA LEU A 265 -12.38 9.80 9.27
C LEU A 265 -13.26 9.62 8.02
N MET A 266 -14.05 8.55 7.96
CA MET A 266 -14.98 8.31 6.85
C MET A 266 -15.99 9.46 6.70
N LYS A 267 -16.56 9.95 7.82
CA LYS A 267 -17.47 11.10 7.82
C LYS A 267 -16.81 12.36 7.25
N ILE A 268 -15.57 12.66 7.67
CA ILE A 268 -14.82 13.83 7.16
C ILE A 268 -14.48 13.66 5.68
N ALA A 269 -14.09 12.46 5.26
CA ALA A 269 -13.79 12.12 3.87
C ALA A 269 -15.05 12.04 2.99
N ARG A 270 -16.26 12.12 3.57
CA ARG A 270 -17.55 11.96 2.90
C ARG A 270 -17.70 10.59 2.21
N VAL A 271 -17.12 9.58 2.85
CA VAL A 271 -17.23 8.18 2.46
C VAL A 271 -18.53 7.60 3.03
N ASP A 272 -19.27 6.90 2.20
CA ASP A 272 -20.38 6.05 2.65
C ASP A 272 -19.81 4.74 3.22
N ALA A 273 -19.90 4.57 4.54
CA ALA A 273 -19.37 3.40 5.22
C ALA A 273 -19.93 2.10 4.64
N GLY A 274 -21.21 2.04 4.26
CA GLY A 274 -21.82 0.83 3.71
C GLY A 274 -21.25 0.36 2.36
N ARG A 275 -20.37 1.17 1.76
CA ARG A 275 -19.71 0.92 0.47
C ARG A 275 -18.19 0.94 0.58
N ALA A 276 -17.65 0.96 1.79
CA ALA A 276 -16.21 0.96 1.99
C ALA A 276 -15.57 -0.30 1.39
N ASP A 277 -14.55 -0.05 0.58
CA ASP A 277 -13.75 -1.04 -0.15
C ASP A 277 -12.25 -0.74 0.00
N THR A 278 -11.41 -1.45 -0.75
CA THR A 278 -9.96 -1.25 -0.70
C THR A 278 -9.54 0.13 -1.20
N ASP A 279 -10.22 0.70 -2.21
CA ASP A 279 -9.95 2.05 -2.71
C ASP A 279 -10.25 3.11 -1.63
N THR A 280 -11.34 2.92 -0.88
CA THR A 280 -11.69 3.76 0.28
C THR A 280 -10.56 3.79 1.30
N VAL A 281 -10.02 2.62 1.65
CA VAL A 281 -8.90 2.53 2.60
C VAL A 281 -7.64 3.16 2.01
N ALA A 282 -7.23 2.77 0.81
CA ALA A 282 -5.97 3.17 0.18
C ALA A 282 -5.90 4.67 -0.12
N PHE A 283 -7.02 5.29 -0.53
CA PHE A 283 -7.04 6.66 -1.02
C PHE A 283 -7.66 7.66 -0.04
N GLU A 284 -8.52 7.23 0.90
CA GLU A 284 -9.16 8.14 1.85
C GLU A 284 -8.66 7.94 3.29
N LEU A 285 -8.60 6.71 3.80
CA LEU A 285 -8.25 6.47 5.21
C LEU A 285 -6.74 6.47 5.46
N ALA A 286 -6.01 5.58 4.80
CA ALA A 286 -4.57 5.41 4.98
C ALA A 286 -3.79 6.73 4.79
N PRO A 287 -4.08 7.59 3.79
CA PRO A 287 -3.36 8.86 3.64
C PRO A 287 -3.60 9.85 4.78
N ARG A 288 -4.74 9.78 5.48
CA ARG A 288 -5.04 10.63 6.65
C ARG A 288 -4.34 10.11 7.89
N ILE A 289 -4.33 8.80 8.09
CA ILE A 289 -3.58 8.15 9.18
C ILE A 289 -2.08 8.47 9.02
N ASN A 290 -1.54 8.23 7.83
CA ASN A 290 -0.14 8.53 7.46
C ASN A 290 0.22 10.02 7.43
N ALA A 291 -0.77 10.93 7.53
CA ALA A 291 -0.47 12.35 7.59
C ALA A 291 0.08 12.77 8.96
N ALA A 292 -0.21 12.01 10.02
CA ALA A 292 0.31 12.25 11.36
C ALA A 292 1.84 12.24 11.35
N SER A 293 2.45 11.13 10.95
CA SER A 293 3.91 10.94 10.92
C SER A 293 4.71 11.89 10.05
N ARG A 294 4.04 12.67 9.20
CA ARG A 294 4.69 13.53 8.20
C ARG A 294 4.59 15.01 8.51
N MET A 295 3.76 15.38 9.50
CA MET A 295 3.43 16.77 9.79
C MET A 295 3.26 17.07 11.29
N ASP A 296 3.25 16.07 12.19
CA ASP A 296 3.11 16.22 13.66
C ASP A 296 3.54 14.93 14.42
N HIS A 297 3.39 14.89 15.75
CA HIS A 297 3.64 13.70 16.57
C HIS A 297 2.75 12.50 16.18
N ALA A 298 3.40 11.35 15.90
CA ALA A 298 2.79 10.08 15.51
C ALA A 298 1.66 9.59 16.45
N ASN A 299 1.69 10.03 17.71
CA ASN A 299 0.67 9.75 18.72
C ASN A 299 -0.76 10.11 18.28
N THR A 300 -0.96 11.07 17.37
CA THR A 300 -2.30 11.47 16.93
C THR A 300 -3.05 10.35 16.20
N ALA A 301 -2.35 9.59 15.36
CA ALA A 301 -2.95 8.48 14.62
C ALA A 301 -3.35 7.34 15.56
N PHE A 302 -2.42 6.91 16.41
CA PHE A 302 -2.68 5.91 17.45
C PHE A 302 -3.84 6.34 18.37
N ALA A 303 -3.80 7.57 18.90
CA ALA A 303 -4.83 8.08 19.79
C ALA A 303 -6.21 8.08 19.13
N LEU A 304 -6.31 8.42 17.83
CA LEU A 304 -7.58 8.36 17.11
C LEU A 304 -8.09 6.93 16.97
N LEU A 305 -7.20 5.99 16.65
CA LEU A 305 -7.54 4.58 16.45
C LEU A 305 -7.96 3.88 17.74
N ALA A 306 -7.43 4.34 18.88
CA ALA A 306 -7.74 3.88 20.23
C ALA A 306 -8.84 4.70 20.94
N ALA A 307 -9.34 5.79 20.34
CA ALA A 307 -10.27 6.71 20.98
C ALA A 307 -11.62 6.05 21.29
N ASN A 308 -12.12 6.28 22.51
CA ASN A 308 -13.44 5.84 22.96
C ASN A 308 -14.41 7.01 23.25
N ASP A 309 -13.93 8.26 23.15
CA ASP A 309 -14.74 9.48 23.32
C ASP A 309 -15.04 10.15 21.97
N GLU A 310 -16.30 10.55 21.78
CA GLU A 310 -16.82 11.09 20.52
C GLU A 310 -16.23 12.46 20.15
N GLU A 311 -15.98 13.32 21.14
CA GLU A 311 -15.45 14.67 20.95
C GLU A 311 -13.93 14.64 20.70
N GLU A 312 -13.22 13.82 21.47
CA GLU A 312 -11.80 13.55 21.29
C GLU A 312 -11.54 12.97 19.89
N ALA A 313 -12.26 11.90 19.51
CA ALA A 313 -12.10 11.27 18.20
C ALA A 313 -12.42 12.24 17.06
N GLU A 314 -13.41 13.11 17.22
CA GLU A 314 -13.72 14.13 16.21
C GLU A 314 -12.60 15.17 16.07
N THR A 315 -12.02 15.60 17.19
CA THR A 315 -10.90 16.55 17.21
C THR A 315 -9.66 15.95 16.55
N LEU A 316 -9.29 14.72 16.93
CA LEU A 316 -8.17 13.99 16.36
C LEU A 316 -8.36 13.76 14.85
N ALA A 317 -9.56 13.35 14.41
CA ALA A 317 -9.85 13.13 13.00
C ALA A 317 -9.77 14.43 12.16
N LYS A 318 -10.23 15.57 12.70
CA LYS A 318 -10.08 16.89 12.06
C LYS A 318 -8.61 17.30 11.96
N THR A 319 -7.81 17.00 12.98
CA THR A 319 -6.37 17.24 12.97
C THR A 319 -5.69 16.43 11.87
N LEU A 320 -5.94 15.12 11.77
CA LEU A 320 -5.40 14.29 10.69
C LEU A 320 -5.82 14.75 9.29
N ASP A 321 -7.09 15.15 9.10
CA ASP A 321 -7.55 15.68 7.81
C ASP A 321 -6.84 16.99 7.43
N ARG A 322 -6.61 17.89 8.41
CA ARG A 322 -5.85 19.12 8.21
C ARG A 322 -4.42 18.82 7.78
N HIS A 323 -3.73 17.88 8.44
CA HIS A 323 -2.38 17.47 8.05
C HIS A 323 -2.35 16.84 6.66
N ASN A 324 -3.33 15.98 6.32
CA ASN A 324 -3.40 15.38 4.99
C ASN A 324 -3.61 16.44 3.90
N ARG A 325 -4.49 17.44 4.13
CA ARG A 325 -4.68 18.55 3.18
C ARG A 325 -3.42 19.39 3.01
N ALA A 326 -2.71 19.70 4.10
CA ALA A 326 -1.45 20.42 4.05
C ALA A 326 -0.38 19.63 3.26
N ARG A 327 -0.29 18.33 3.52
CA ARG A 327 0.59 17.39 2.80
C ARG A 327 0.27 17.34 1.30
N GLN A 328 -1.01 17.21 0.93
CA GLN A 328 -1.46 17.18 -0.46
C GLN A 328 -1.15 18.50 -1.18
N LYS A 329 -1.39 19.64 -0.52
CA LYS A 329 -1.05 20.96 -1.06
C LYS A 329 0.45 21.08 -1.34
N LYS A 330 1.30 20.75 -0.36
CA LYS A 330 2.76 20.82 -0.52
C LYS A 330 3.27 19.85 -1.58
N MET A 331 2.72 18.64 -1.66
CA MET A 331 3.03 17.69 -2.72
C MET A 331 2.70 18.27 -4.10
N GLN A 332 1.53 18.90 -4.27
CA GLN A 332 1.16 19.51 -5.55
C GLN A 332 2.06 20.68 -5.92
N GLU A 333 2.43 21.53 -4.97
CA GLU A 333 3.41 22.61 -5.20
C GLU A 333 4.76 22.05 -5.69
N MET A 334 5.27 21.00 -5.03
CA MET A 334 6.52 20.34 -5.42
C MET A 334 6.42 19.69 -6.81
N LEU A 335 5.29 19.05 -7.13
CA LEU A 335 5.05 18.44 -8.44
C LEU A 335 5.02 19.47 -9.56
N VAL A 336 4.32 20.60 -9.37
CA VAL A 336 4.28 21.67 -10.37
C VAL A 336 5.68 22.20 -10.65
N GLN A 337 6.49 22.43 -9.61
CA GLN A 337 7.88 22.87 -9.77
C GLN A 337 8.74 21.82 -10.49
N ALA A 338 8.60 20.54 -10.12
CA ALA A 338 9.36 19.46 -10.73
C ALA A 338 8.97 19.24 -12.20
N GLU A 339 7.68 19.33 -12.53
CA GLU A 339 7.19 19.24 -13.91
C GLU A 339 7.67 20.42 -14.76
N GLN A 340 7.71 21.63 -14.18
CA GLN A 340 8.29 22.79 -14.86
C GLN A 340 9.79 22.60 -15.15
N GLU A 341 10.56 22.12 -14.17
CA GLU A 341 12.00 21.84 -14.35
C GLU A 341 12.25 20.84 -15.49
N VAL A 342 11.40 19.82 -15.64
CA VAL A 342 11.50 18.87 -16.77
C VAL A 342 11.03 19.48 -18.08
N ALA A 343 9.99 20.31 -18.05
CA ALA A 343 9.43 20.97 -19.25
C ALA A 343 10.36 22.03 -19.84
N ASP A 344 11.21 22.65 -19.02
CA ASP A 344 12.21 23.64 -19.45
C ASP A 344 13.42 23.01 -20.15
N LEU A 345 13.56 21.68 -20.12
CA LEU A 345 14.61 20.96 -20.84
C LEU A 345 14.27 20.84 -22.33
N GLU A 346 15.27 21.00 -23.20
CA GLU A 346 15.11 20.81 -24.65
C GLU A 346 14.59 19.41 -25.01
N ARG A 347 14.99 18.39 -24.25
CA ARG A 347 14.47 17.03 -24.34
C ARG A 347 14.35 16.41 -22.95
N VAL A 348 13.36 15.54 -22.79
CA VAL A 348 13.27 14.71 -21.57
C VAL A 348 14.45 13.72 -21.56
N PRO A 349 15.28 13.72 -20.51
CA PRO A 349 16.46 12.86 -20.43
C PRO A 349 16.08 11.40 -20.16
N GLU A 350 17.02 10.49 -20.42
CA GLU A 350 16.85 9.06 -20.14
C GLU A 350 16.70 8.78 -18.63
N VAL A 351 17.37 9.59 -17.80
CA VAL A 351 17.21 9.61 -16.34
C VAL A 351 16.90 11.04 -15.92
N ILE A 352 15.79 11.23 -15.22
CA ILE A 352 15.35 12.54 -14.75
C ILE A 352 15.95 12.78 -13.38
N LEU A 353 16.56 13.94 -13.19
CA LEU A 353 16.97 14.43 -11.88
C LEU A 353 16.32 15.79 -11.68
N VAL A 354 15.59 15.95 -10.57
CA VAL A 354 14.99 17.22 -10.15
C VAL A 354 15.42 17.54 -8.72
N ALA A 355 15.68 18.81 -8.43
CA ALA A 355 16.17 19.22 -7.13
C ALA A 355 15.81 20.68 -6.84
N GLN A 356 15.24 20.95 -5.66
CA GLN A 356 14.85 22.30 -5.28
C GLN A 356 15.03 22.56 -3.78
N GLU A 357 15.31 23.82 -3.44
CA GLU A 357 15.29 24.32 -2.07
C GLU A 357 13.85 24.43 -1.55
N GLY A 358 13.66 24.21 -0.24
CA GLY A 358 12.35 24.30 0.40
C GLY A 358 11.37 23.15 0.08
N TRP A 359 11.82 22.14 -0.66
CA TRP A 359 11.11 20.86 -0.81
C TRP A 359 11.08 20.09 0.50
N SER A 360 9.93 19.48 0.80
CA SER A 360 9.81 18.64 1.99
C SER A 360 10.52 17.31 1.75
N ARG A 361 11.52 17.00 2.58
CA ARG A 361 12.21 15.70 2.61
C ARG A 361 11.23 14.52 2.71
N ALA A 362 10.13 14.69 3.43
CA ALA A 362 9.12 13.64 3.60
C ALA A 362 8.26 13.40 2.35
N LEU A 363 8.36 14.24 1.30
CA LEU A 363 7.49 14.18 0.11
C LEU A 363 8.25 13.99 -1.21
N VAL A 364 9.58 14.07 -1.23
CA VAL A 364 10.37 13.88 -2.46
C VAL A 364 10.16 12.52 -3.12
N PHE A 365 9.86 11.47 -2.33
CA PHE A 365 9.53 10.15 -2.85
C PHE A 365 8.28 10.18 -3.76
N GLY A 366 7.29 11.02 -3.43
CA GLY A 366 6.07 11.15 -4.21
C GLY A 366 6.29 11.94 -5.50
N VAL A 367 7.22 12.90 -5.49
CA VAL A 367 7.68 13.59 -6.70
C VAL A 367 8.35 12.61 -7.65
N ALA A 368 9.33 11.83 -7.17
CA ALA A 368 10.01 10.82 -7.97
C ALA A 368 9.01 9.80 -8.56
N ALA A 369 8.07 9.29 -7.74
CA ALA A 369 7.07 8.34 -8.20
C ALA A 369 6.14 8.91 -9.29
N ARG A 370 5.64 10.15 -9.12
CA ARG A 370 4.74 10.79 -10.08
C ARG A 370 5.43 11.12 -11.39
N LEU A 371 6.67 11.60 -11.35
CA LEU A 371 7.44 11.84 -12.57
C LEU A 371 7.82 10.52 -13.26
N THR A 372 8.15 9.47 -12.51
CA THR A 372 8.40 8.13 -13.09
C THR A 372 7.17 7.62 -13.82
N ASP A 373 5.99 7.72 -13.20
CA ASP A 373 4.72 7.33 -13.80
C ASP A 373 4.33 8.20 -15.01
N ARG A 374 4.64 9.49 -14.98
CA ARG A 374 4.32 10.41 -16.08
C ARG A 374 5.23 10.26 -17.29
N TYR A 375 6.53 10.15 -17.06
CA TYR A 375 7.55 10.18 -18.11
C TYR A 375 8.06 8.79 -18.50
N HIS A 376 7.75 7.76 -17.71
CA HIS A 376 8.24 6.40 -17.89
C HIS A 376 9.78 6.37 -17.96
N ARG A 377 10.43 7.09 -17.04
CA ARG A 377 11.89 7.18 -16.88
C ARG A 377 12.27 6.94 -15.42
N PRO A 378 13.47 6.42 -15.13
CA PRO A 378 14.03 6.51 -13.79
C PRO A 378 14.12 7.97 -13.35
N VAL A 379 13.67 8.28 -12.14
CA VAL A 379 13.65 9.63 -11.58
C VAL A 379 14.33 9.69 -10.23
N PHE A 380 15.18 10.69 -10.05
CA PHE A 380 15.78 11.10 -8.80
C PHE A 380 15.22 12.47 -8.40
N ALA A 381 14.67 12.59 -7.20
CA ALA A 381 14.14 13.85 -6.67
C ALA A 381 14.84 14.20 -5.35
N PHE A 382 15.41 15.40 -5.26
CA PHE A 382 16.17 15.86 -4.08
C PHE A 382 15.56 17.11 -3.45
N ALA A 383 15.46 17.10 -2.11
CA ALA A 383 15.24 18.30 -1.32
C ALA A 383 16.59 18.87 -0.88
N LEU A 384 16.78 20.17 -1.11
CA LEU A 384 17.98 20.90 -0.73
C LEU A 384 17.78 21.62 0.59
N GLN A 385 18.66 21.36 1.56
CA GLN A 385 18.64 22.00 2.86
C GLN A 385 20.07 22.05 3.43
N ASP A 386 20.50 23.23 3.90
CA ASP A 386 21.79 23.46 4.57
C ASP A 386 23.02 22.94 3.76
N GLY A 387 23.00 23.13 2.44
CA GLY A 387 24.06 22.68 1.54
C GLY A 387 24.11 21.16 1.29
N VAL A 388 23.11 20.41 1.77
CA VAL A 388 22.96 18.96 1.58
C VAL A 388 21.71 18.69 0.75
N ALA A 389 21.83 17.77 -0.21
CA ALA A 389 20.75 17.23 -1.01
C ALA A 389 20.37 15.86 -0.46
N ARG A 390 19.11 15.71 -0.03
CA ARG A 390 18.54 14.42 0.40
C ARG A 390 17.37 14.06 -0.48
N GLY A 391 17.42 12.88 -1.06
CA GLY A 391 16.50 12.51 -2.14
C GLY A 391 16.04 11.08 -2.11
N SER A 392 15.06 10.84 -2.98
CA SER A 392 14.52 9.53 -3.27
C SER A 392 14.52 9.31 -4.77
N ALA A 393 14.69 8.07 -5.17
CA ALA A 393 14.64 7.65 -6.56
C ALA A 393 13.58 6.56 -6.79
N ARG A 394 13.02 6.54 -7.99
CA ARG A 394 12.07 5.53 -8.48
C ARG A 394 12.46 5.13 -9.89
N SER A 395 12.34 3.83 -10.17
CA SER A 395 12.80 3.24 -11.44
C SER A 395 11.66 2.78 -12.32
N VAL A 396 12.02 2.37 -13.53
CA VAL A 396 11.18 1.59 -14.43
C VAL A 396 11.69 0.14 -14.49
N PRO A 397 10.82 -0.85 -14.82
CA PRO A 397 11.24 -2.24 -14.93
C PRO A 397 12.47 -2.41 -15.82
N GLY A 398 13.48 -3.13 -15.33
CA GLY A 398 14.72 -3.39 -16.05
C GLY A 398 15.84 -2.34 -15.89
N PHE A 399 15.61 -1.25 -15.16
CA PHE A 399 16.66 -0.30 -14.78
C PHE A 399 16.98 -0.37 -13.28
N ASP A 400 18.23 -0.63 -12.92
CA ASP A 400 18.68 -0.72 -11.52
C ASP A 400 19.23 0.61 -11.01
N LEU A 401 18.52 1.24 -10.07
CA LEU A 401 18.91 2.50 -9.45
C LEU A 401 20.20 2.41 -8.63
N VAL A 402 20.41 1.32 -7.91
CA VAL A 402 21.59 1.15 -7.04
C VAL A 402 22.83 0.96 -7.91
N ALA A 403 22.71 0.18 -8.99
CA ALA A 403 23.77 0.08 -9.99
C ALA A 403 24.08 1.44 -10.63
N ALA A 404 23.06 2.22 -10.99
CA ALA A 404 23.23 3.57 -11.54
C ALA A 404 23.92 4.52 -10.54
N MET A 405 23.55 4.50 -9.26
CA MET A 405 24.20 5.29 -8.20
C MET A 405 25.67 4.91 -8.02
N ARG A 406 25.98 3.60 -7.99
CA ARG A 406 27.37 3.11 -7.91
C ARG A 406 28.19 3.58 -9.11
N ALA A 407 27.66 3.43 -10.32
CA ALA A 407 28.33 3.84 -11.54
C ALA A 407 28.51 5.36 -11.65
N ALA A 408 27.56 6.15 -11.11
CA ALA A 408 27.65 7.60 -11.09
C ALA A 408 28.68 8.14 -10.07
N GLY A 409 29.27 7.30 -9.22
CA GLY A 409 30.36 7.67 -8.33
C GLY A 409 30.29 7.04 -6.95
N GLY A 410 29.17 6.41 -6.58
CA GLY A 410 29.04 5.72 -5.29
C GLY A 410 29.49 6.61 -4.13
N ASN A 411 30.36 6.06 -3.27
CA ASN A 411 30.88 6.74 -2.08
C ASN A 411 31.76 7.98 -2.37
N GLU A 412 32.15 8.23 -3.63
CA GLU A 412 32.82 9.49 -4.03
C GLU A 412 31.84 10.67 -3.96
N LEU A 413 30.59 10.46 -4.39
CA LEU A 413 29.57 11.51 -4.48
C LEU A 413 28.59 11.48 -3.31
N PHE A 414 28.16 10.29 -2.93
CA PHE A 414 27.13 10.07 -1.94
C PHE A 414 27.74 9.93 -0.56
N GLN A 415 27.22 10.69 0.39
CA GLN A 415 27.47 10.49 1.80
C GLN A 415 26.79 9.20 2.27
N GLU A 416 25.57 8.97 1.78
CA GLU A 416 24.76 7.78 2.02
C GLU A 416 23.96 7.46 0.76
N PHE A 417 23.87 6.20 0.36
CA PHE A 417 22.91 5.76 -0.65
C PHE A 417 22.59 4.26 -0.47
N GLY A 418 21.39 3.86 -0.86
CA GLY A 418 20.96 2.47 -0.71
C GLY A 418 19.51 2.26 -1.12
N GLY A 419 19.07 1.00 -1.09
CA GLY A 419 17.72 0.57 -1.48
C GLY A 419 17.78 -0.60 -2.44
N HIS A 420 16.79 -0.66 -3.34
CA HIS A 420 16.61 -1.71 -4.33
C HIS A 420 16.59 -1.15 -5.76
N ALA A 421 16.60 -2.04 -6.74
CA ALA A 421 16.58 -1.67 -8.16
C ALA A 421 15.44 -0.69 -8.52
N MET A 422 14.27 -0.82 -7.90
CA MET A 422 13.07 -0.01 -8.21
C MET A 422 12.88 1.23 -7.33
N ALA A 423 13.54 1.30 -6.17
CA ALA A 423 13.42 2.41 -5.22
C ALA A 423 14.69 2.54 -4.39
N ALA A 424 15.24 3.76 -4.33
CA ALA A 424 16.47 4.03 -3.57
C ALA A 424 16.43 5.39 -2.89
N GLY A 425 17.23 5.56 -1.85
CA GLY A 425 17.47 6.83 -1.15
C GLY A 425 18.92 7.26 -1.32
N ALA A 426 19.16 8.57 -1.30
CA ALA A 426 20.51 9.12 -1.41
C ALA A 426 20.68 10.46 -0.70
N THR A 427 21.86 10.67 -0.12
CA THR A 427 22.32 11.91 0.51
C THR A 427 23.66 12.32 -0.13
N LEU A 428 23.78 13.57 -0.58
CA LEU A 428 25.02 14.13 -1.12
C LEU A 428 25.13 15.63 -0.83
N ARG A 429 26.31 16.20 -1.01
CA ARG A 429 26.49 17.66 -0.93
C ARG A 429 25.90 18.34 -2.17
N ALA A 430 25.12 19.41 -1.98
CA ALA A 430 24.39 20.08 -3.06
C ALA A 430 25.27 20.53 -4.25
N PRO A 431 26.53 21.02 -4.06
CA PRO A 431 27.41 21.36 -5.18
C PRO A 431 27.74 20.23 -6.14
N TRP A 432 27.52 18.97 -5.75
CA TRP A 432 27.80 17.79 -6.57
C TRP A 432 26.62 17.37 -7.45
N LEU A 433 25.44 17.99 -7.30
CA LEU A 433 24.26 17.66 -8.11
C LEU A 433 24.46 17.83 -9.62
N PRO A 434 25.14 18.86 -10.13
CA PRO A 434 25.42 18.96 -11.57
C PRO A 434 26.22 17.77 -12.10
N LEU A 435 27.26 17.35 -11.36
CA LEU A 435 28.08 16.19 -11.73
C LEU A 435 27.29 14.89 -11.65
N LEU A 436 26.46 14.72 -10.61
CA LEU A 436 25.57 13.57 -10.51
C LEU A 436 24.60 13.50 -11.71
N ARG A 437 24.00 14.64 -12.09
CA ARG A 437 23.10 14.73 -13.24
C ARG A 437 23.79 14.28 -14.53
N GLU A 438 25.00 14.76 -14.78
CA GLU A 438 25.79 14.38 -15.95
C GLU A 438 26.07 12.86 -15.98
N ARG A 439 26.57 12.30 -14.86
CA ARG A 439 26.95 10.89 -14.79
C ARG A 439 25.74 9.95 -14.87
N LEU A 440 24.62 10.30 -14.24
CA LEU A 440 23.37 9.55 -14.36
C LEU A 440 22.81 9.59 -15.78
N GLN A 441 22.91 10.73 -16.48
CA GLN A 441 22.51 10.81 -17.88
C GLN A 441 23.41 9.95 -18.77
N ALA A 442 24.73 9.96 -18.55
CA ALA A 442 25.66 9.12 -19.30
C ALA A 442 25.35 7.62 -19.12
N TYR A 443 25.09 7.20 -17.88
CA TYR A 443 24.65 5.83 -17.57
C TYR A 443 23.28 5.51 -18.21
N GLY A 444 22.33 6.45 -18.13
CA GLY A 444 21.00 6.32 -18.70
C GLY A 444 21.01 6.07 -20.20
N ARG A 445 21.87 6.76 -20.97
CA ARG A 445 21.98 6.59 -22.43
C ARG A 445 22.37 5.17 -22.86
N THR A 446 23.07 4.43 -22.01
CA THR A 446 23.54 3.06 -22.32
C THR A 446 22.68 1.96 -21.70
N HIS A 447 21.85 2.29 -20.70
CA HIS A 447 21.07 1.31 -19.93
C HIS A 447 19.55 1.48 -20.02
N VAL A 448 19.05 2.65 -20.41
CA VAL A 448 17.61 2.86 -20.65
C VAL A 448 17.30 2.53 -22.12
N THR A 449 16.58 1.44 -22.32
CA THR A 449 16.14 1.01 -23.65
C THR A 449 14.79 1.63 -24.02
N GLU A 450 14.46 1.70 -25.31
CA GLU A 450 13.18 2.25 -25.77
C GLU A 450 11.96 1.52 -25.18
N THR A 451 12.05 0.20 -25.03
CA THR A 451 10.99 -0.61 -24.42
C THR A 451 10.75 -0.25 -22.96
N MET A 452 11.78 0.12 -22.20
CA MET A 452 11.64 0.59 -20.81
C MET A 452 10.91 1.94 -20.71
N MET A 453 10.94 2.75 -21.77
CA MET A 453 10.28 4.06 -21.83
C MET A 453 8.82 3.97 -22.21
N GLN A 454 8.37 2.79 -22.64
CA GLN A 454 7.01 2.57 -23.10
C GLN A 454 6.17 1.98 -21.97
N PRO A 455 5.08 2.64 -21.56
CA PRO A 455 4.15 2.06 -20.61
C PRO A 455 3.53 0.78 -21.18
N VAL A 456 3.55 -0.29 -20.40
CA VAL A 456 2.85 -1.54 -20.71
C VAL A 456 1.51 -1.55 -19.97
N LEU A 457 0.42 -1.75 -20.71
CA LEU A 457 -0.90 -2.01 -20.16
C LEU A 457 -1.20 -3.50 -20.30
N GLU A 458 -1.02 -4.23 -19.20
CA GLU A 458 -1.43 -5.63 -19.08
C GLU A 458 -2.97 -5.69 -19.05
N ILE A 459 -3.55 -6.56 -19.87
CA ILE A 459 -4.98 -6.73 -20.10
C ILE A 459 -5.33 -8.19 -19.78
N ASP A 460 -6.34 -8.39 -18.95
CA ASP A 460 -6.68 -9.73 -18.46
C ASP A 460 -7.60 -10.49 -19.42
N LEU A 461 -8.50 -9.78 -20.10
CA LEU A 461 -9.54 -10.39 -20.91
C LEU A 461 -10.04 -9.45 -22.01
N GLU A 462 -10.24 -9.98 -23.21
CA GLU A 462 -11.01 -9.33 -24.27
C GLU A 462 -12.49 -9.70 -24.11
N LEU A 463 -13.36 -8.69 -24.14
CA LEU A 463 -14.81 -8.87 -24.07
C LEU A 463 -15.48 -8.39 -25.37
N GLN A 464 -16.46 -9.15 -25.80
CA GLN A 464 -17.44 -8.69 -26.75
C GLN A 464 -18.35 -7.64 -26.09
N PRO A 465 -18.77 -6.59 -26.82
CA PRO A 465 -19.57 -5.52 -26.24
C PRO A 465 -20.88 -5.96 -25.56
N HIS A 466 -21.49 -7.06 -26.01
CA HIS A 466 -22.72 -7.59 -25.44
C HIS A 466 -22.51 -8.32 -24.10
N GLU A 467 -21.27 -8.71 -23.76
CA GLU A 467 -20.93 -9.37 -22.50
C GLU A 467 -20.82 -8.37 -21.34
N VAL A 468 -20.72 -7.07 -21.63
CA VAL A 468 -20.67 -6.02 -20.61
C VAL A 468 -22.05 -5.89 -19.93
N SER A 469 -22.19 -6.52 -18.77
CA SER A 469 -23.45 -6.56 -18.03
C SER A 469 -23.28 -6.44 -16.52
N SER A 470 -24.39 -6.17 -15.83
CA SER A 470 -24.44 -6.19 -14.37
C SER A 470 -24.25 -7.60 -13.81
N GLU A 471 -24.70 -8.64 -14.51
CA GLU A 471 -24.45 -10.03 -14.07
C GLU A 471 -22.95 -10.35 -14.09
N LEU A 472 -22.24 -9.93 -15.16
CA LEU A 472 -20.80 -10.14 -15.24
C LEU A 472 -20.05 -9.39 -14.12
N LEU A 473 -20.47 -8.16 -13.81
CA LEU A 473 -19.89 -7.41 -12.69
C LEU A 473 -20.08 -8.14 -11.36
N VAL A 474 -21.26 -8.72 -11.09
CA VAL A 474 -21.49 -9.50 -9.85
C VAL A 474 -20.49 -10.66 -9.73
N TRP A 475 -20.19 -11.35 -10.84
CA TRP A 475 -19.19 -12.40 -10.86
C TRP A 475 -17.77 -11.87 -10.63
N PHE A 476 -17.41 -10.75 -11.24
CA PHE A 476 -16.10 -10.15 -11.02
C PHE A 476 -15.92 -9.64 -9.59
N GLU A 477 -16.93 -9.09 -8.96
CA GLU A 477 -16.85 -8.63 -7.56
C GLU A 477 -16.62 -9.79 -6.58
N ARG A 478 -16.89 -11.05 -6.94
CA ARG A 478 -16.47 -12.22 -6.13
C ARG A 478 -14.95 -12.40 -6.06
N LEU A 479 -14.20 -11.77 -6.97
CA LEU A 479 -12.74 -11.76 -6.96
C LEU A 479 -12.18 -10.79 -5.93
N ALA A 480 -12.99 -9.84 -5.43
CA ALA A 480 -12.60 -8.90 -4.39
C ALA A 480 -12.20 -9.63 -3.08
N PRO A 481 -11.38 -9.03 -2.20
CA PRO A 481 -10.87 -7.66 -2.24
C PRO A 481 -9.81 -7.46 -3.33
N PHE A 482 -9.87 -6.31 -4.01
CA PHE A 482 -8.92 -5.95 -5.07
C PHE A 482 -7.80 -5.06 -4.52
N GLY A 483 -6.58 -5.21 -5.02
CA GLY A 483 -5.43 -4.43 -4.58
C GLY A 483 -4.12 -4.98 -5.14
N LYS A 484 -3.02 -4.80 -4.40
CA LYS A 484 -1.74 -5.44 -4.72
C LYS A 484 -1.93 -6.96 -4.79
N GLY A 485 -1.31 -7.64 -5.75
CA GLY A 485 -1.45 -9.09 -5.96
C GLY A 485 -2.75 -9.51 -6.65
N ASN A 486 -3.85 -8.78 -6.41
CA ASN A 486 -5.16 -9.08 -6.98
C ASN A 486 -5.84 -7.82 -7.57
N PRO A 487 -5.37 -7.29 -8.72
CA PRO A 487 -5.97 -6.10 -9.33
C PRO A 487 -7.40 -6.38 -9.83
N ARG A 488 -8.17 -5.30 -10.03
CA ARG A 488 -9.45 -5.37 -10.76
C ARG A 488 -9.20 -5.86 -12.19
N PRO A 489 -10.11 -6.69 -12.76
CA PRO A 489 -9.97 -7.14 -14.14
C PRO A 489 -9.90 -5.97 -15.13
N ARG A 490 -8.88 -5.97 -15.97
CA ARG A 490 -8.65 -5.00 -17.04
C ARG A 490 -9.17 -5.59 -18.35
N LEU A 491 -10.23 -4.98 -18.87
CA LEU A 491 -11.04 -5.51 -19.94
C LEU A 491 -10.77 -4.75 -21.22
N PHE A 492 -10.48 -5.46 -22.29
CA PHE A 492 -10.28 -4.92 -23.62
C PHE A 492 -11.54 -5.10 -24.46
N ILE A 493 -11.98 -4.03 -25.12
CA ILE A 493 -13.13 -4.07 -26.02
C ILE A 493 -12.74 -3.34 -27.31
N ARG A 494 -13.00 -3.99 -28.44
CA ARG A 494 -12.60 -3.56 -29.77
C ARG A 494 -13.75 -2.97 -30.55
N ASP A 495 -13.40 -2.28 -31.63
CA ASP A 495 -14.34 -1.93 -32.69
C ASP A 495 -15.58 -1.19 -32.17
N LEU A 496 -15.30 -0.14 -31.39
CA LEU A 496 -16.30 0.78 -30.90
C LEU A 496 -16.32 2.06 -31.71
N THR A 497 -17.49 2.66 -31.83
CA THR A 497 -17.65 4.01 -32.38
C THR A 497 -18.00 4.96 -31.24
N THR A 498 -17.27 6.06 -31.12
CA THR A 498 -17.60 7.10 -30.14
C THR A 498 -18.93 7.75 -30.48
N LEU A 499 -19.86 7.78 -29.53
CA LEU A 499 -21.11 8.53 -29.63
C LEU A 499 -20.99 9.90 -28.97
N GLU A 500 -20.39 9.94 -27.78
CA GLU A 500 -20.29 11.15 -26.96
C GLU A 500 -19.00 11.11 -26.16
N ALA A 501 -18.35 12.27 -26.03
CA ALA A 501 -17.27 12.50 -25.09
C ALA A 501 -17.48 13.86 -24.43
N ARG A 502 -17.84 13.87 -23.15
CA ARG A 502 -18.19 15.09 -22.41
C ARG A 502 -17.36 15.23 -21.16
N ARG A 503 -16.74 16.39 -20.98
CA ARG A 503 -16.04 16.73 -19.73
C ARG A 503 -17.05 16.99 -18.60
N PHE A 504 -16.76 16.50 -17.40
CA PHE A 504 -17.57 16.74 -16.19
C PHE A 504 -16.71 16.88 -14.93
N GLY A 505 -17.32 17.32 -13.83
CA GLY A 505 -16.67 17.53 -12.53
C GLY A 505 -15.92 18.87 -12.40
N ARG A 506 -15.49 19.21 -11.17
CA ARG A 506 -14.59 20.35 -10.88
C ARG A 506 -13.14 19.84 -10.78
N GLY A 507 -12.20 20.48 -11.46
CA GLY A 507 -10.76 20.14 -11.41
C GLY A 507 -10.18 19.48 -12.67
N GLU A 508 -9.14 18.67 -12.50
CA GLU A 508 -8.46 17.93 -13.57
C GLU A 508 -9.47 17.10 -14.38
N GLY A 509 -9.44 17.26 -15.71
CA GLY A 509 -10.52 16.84 -16.60
C GLY A 509 -10.93 15.38 -16.45
N ARG A 510 -12.14 15.15 -15.93
CA ARG A 510 -12.84 13.87 -16.04
C ARG A 510 -13.78 13.90 -17.23
N TYR A 511 -13.92 12.77 -17.91
CA TYR A 511 -14.69 12.62 -19.13
C TYR A 511 -15.68 11.48 -18.98
N ALA A 512 -16.93 11.75 -19.35
CA ALA A 512 -17.96 10.73 -19.53
C ALA A 512 -18.02 10.44 -21.02
N LEU A 513 -17.85 9.18 -21.38
CA LEU A 513 -17.82 8.72 -22.76
C LEU A 513 -18.91 7.69 -23.00
N ARG A 514 -19.43 7.67 -24.22
CA ARG A 514 -20.41 6.68 -24.68
C ARG A 514 -19.96 6.11 -26.00
N PHE A 515 -20.05 4.79 -26.12
CA PHE A 515 -19.60 4.06 -27.28
C PHE A 515 -20.69 3.14 -27.81
N SER A 516 -20.87 3.08 -29.13
CA SER A 516 -21.70 2.08 -29.79
C SER A 516 -20.82 0.99 -30.40
N PRO A 517 -21.16 -0.29 -30.24
CA PRO A 517 -20.51 -1.38 -30.98
C PRO A 517 -20.73 -1.21 -32.49
N LEU A 518 -19.72 -1.52 -33.31
CA LEU A 518 -19.81 -1.44 -34.77
C LEU A 518 -20.91 -2.33 -35.37
N HIS A 519 -21.14 -3.51 -34.80
CA HIS A 519 -22.11 -4.49 -35.27
C HIS A 519 -23.48 -4.40 -34.57
N GLY A 520 -23.79 -3.26 -33.94
CA GLY A 520 -24.98 -3.09 -33.11
C GLY A 520 -24.86 -3.73 -31.74
N GLY A 521 -25.72 -3.32 -30.81
CA GLY A 521 -25.70 -3.80 -29.42
C GLY A 521 -25.91 -2.68 -28.40
N ARG A 522 -25.64 -3.00 -27.13
CA ARG A 522 -25.83 -2.05 -26.03
C ARG A 522 -24.75 -0.97 -26.06
N VAL A 523 -25.15 0.27 -25.82
CA VAL A 523 -24.22 1.39 -25.64
C VAL A 523 -23.39 1.15 -24.38
N ILE A 524 -22.08 1.25 -24.51
CA ILE A 524 -21.12 1.18 -23.40
C ILE A 524 -20.92 2.59 -22.85
N SER A 525 -21.18 2.75 -21.56
CA SER A 525 -20.85 3.97 -20.81
C SER A 525 -19.48 3.82 -20.17
N ALA A 526 -18.70 4.89 -20.17
CA ALA A 526 -17.38 4.89 -19.55
C ALA A 526 -17.02 6.23 -18.92
N THR A 527 -16.12 6.18 -17.93
CA THR A 527 -15.48 7.34 -17.34
C THR A 527 -13.97 7.27 -17.53
N ALA A 528 -13.34 8.42 -17.79
CA ALA A 528 -11.90 8.49 -18.01
C ALA A 528 -11.30 9.77 -17.42
N THR A 529 -10.00 9.74 -17.15
CA THR A 529 -9.23 10.93 -16.79
C THR A 529 -8.62 11.57 -18.04
N LYS A 530 -8.20 12.83 -17.91
CA LYS A 530 -7.48 13.58 -18.94
C LYS A 530 -6.25 12.83 -19.47
N ARG A 531 -5.56 12.06 -18.62
CA ARG A 531 -4.40 11.26 -19.03
C ARG A 531 -4.74 10.22 -20.09
N VAL A 532 -5.92 9.60 -19.98
CA VAL A 532 -6.37 8.56 -20.93
C VAL A 532 -6.84 9.20 -22.24
N VAL A 533 -7.65 10.25 -22.14
CA VAL A 533 -8.24 10.93 -23.31
C VAL A 533 -7.21 11.78 -24.08
N GLY A 534 -6.22 12.36 -23.38
CA GLY A 534 -5.22 13.30 -23.91
C GLY A 534 -5.63 14.78 -23.79
N ASP A 535 -4.70 15.67 -24.16
CA ASP A 535 -4.96 17.12 -24.23
C ASP A 535 -5.90 17.46 -25.39
N GLY A 536 -7.08 18.01 -25.08
CA GLY A 536 -8.09 18.39 -26.06
C GLY A 536 -9.11 17.28 -26.35
N VAL A 537 -10.25 17.64 -26.91
CA VAL A 537 -11.33 16.71 -27.32
C VAL A 537 -10.88 15.94 -28.58
N GLY A 538 -9.80 15.17 -28.44
CA GLY A 538 -9.23 14.35 -29.52
C GLY A 538 -10.10 13.16 -29.89
N VAL A 539 -11.09 12.84 -29.06
CA VAL A 539 -12.11 11.82 -29.32
C VAL A 539 -13.38 12.52 -29.77
N ARG A 540 -13.74 12.35 -31.04
CA ARG A 540 -14.92 12.92 -31.68
C ARG A 540 -15.99 11.86 -31.86
N ALA A 541 -17.25 12.29 -31.89
CA ALA A 541 -18.32 11.40 -32.31
C ALA A 541 -18.03 10.86 -33.72
N GLY A 542 -18.17 9.55 -33.91
CA GLY A 542 -17.83 8.84 -35.13
C GLY A 542 -16.45 8.19 -35.15
N ASP A 543 -15.54 8.53 -34.21
CA ASP A 543 -14.21 7.92 -34.16
C ASP A 543 -14.31 6.43 -33.84
N ARG A 544 -13.59 5.61 -34.61
CA ARG A 544 -13.42 4.18 -34.33
C ARG A 544 -12.31 3.98 -33.32
N ILE A 545 -12.62 3.33 -32.21
CA ILE A 545 -11.70 3.17 -31.09
C ILE A 545 -11.71 1.76 -30.51
N ASP A 546 -10.58 1.43 -29.92
CA ASP A 546 -10.35 0.32 -28.99
C ASP A 546 -10.23 0.90 -27.57
N ILE A 547 -10.79 0.23 -26.57
CA ILE A 547 -10.73 0.68 -25.17
C ILE A 547 -10.23 -0.42 -24.23
N VAL A 548 -9.52 -0.02 -23.18
CA VAL A 548 -9.23 -0.85 -22.01
C VAL A 548 -9.77 -0.17 -20.77
N GLY A 549 -10.51 -0.89 -19.94
CA GLY A 549 -11.03 -0.34 -18.69
C GLY A 549 -11.44 -1.39 -17.67
N GLU A 550 -11.75 -0.93 -16.47
CA GLU A 550 -12.25 -1.76 -15.36
C GLU A 550 -13.77 -1.62 -15.28
N LEU A 551 -14.49 -2.75 -15.23
CA LEU A 551 -15.94 -2.74 -15.05
C LEU A 551 -16.30 -2.30 -13.63
N ARG A 552 -17.19 -1.32 -13.50
CA ARG A 552 -17.64 -0.74 -12.24
C ARG A 552 -19.15 -0.53 -12.22
N PRO A 553 -19.79 -0.44 -11.04
CA PRO A 553 -21.14 0.09 -10.94
C PRO A 553 -21.19 1.50 -11.54
N ASP A 554 -22.27 1.82 -12.25
CA ASP A 554 -22.50 3.21 -12.67
C ASP A 554 -22.75 4.12 -11.46
N TRP A 555 -22.63 5.44 -11.64
CA TRP A 555 -22.79 6.39 -10.54
C TRP A 555 -24.19 6.36 -9.88
N LYS A 556 -25.20 5.81 -10.56
CA LYS A 556 -26.55 5.59 -10.01
C LYS A 556 -26.71 4.24 -9.32
N HIS A 557 -25.73 3.35 -9.46
CA HIS A 557 -25.76 1.95 -9.02
C HIS A 557 -26.97 1.17 -9.57
N ARG A 558 -27.38 1.48 -10.80
CA ARG A 558 -28.48 0.80 -11.53
C ARG A 558 -27.99 0.07 -12.78
N GLY A 559 -26.72 0.23 -13.12
CA GLY A 559 -26.09 -0.45 -14.24
C GLY A 559 -24.58 -0.52 -14.05
N VAL A 560 -23.87 -0.65 -15.17
CA VAL A 560 -22.41 -0.76 -15.20
C VAL A 560 -21.83 0.30 -16.13
N GLU A 561 -20.59 0.69 -15.83
CA GLU A 561 -19.75 1.52 -16.69
C GLU A 561 -18.31 1.01 -16.66
N LEU A 562 -17.51 1.41 -17.64
CA LEU A 562 -16.07 1.15 -17.63
C LEU A 562 -15.30 2.37 -17.12
N SER A 563 -14.38 2.15 -16.19
CA SER A 563 -13.36 3.15 -15.87
C SER A 563 -12.15 2.93 -16.77
N LEU A 564 -11.95 3.81 -17.75
CA LEU A 564 -10.93 3.62 -18.79
C LEU A 564 -9.52 3.79 -18.22
N LEU A 565 -8.66 2.87 -18.61
CA LEU A 565 -7.21 2.88 -18.37
C LEU A 565 -6.43 3.22 -19.65
N GLY A 566 -6.99 2.89 -20.82
CA GLY A 566 -6.38 3.14 -22.11
C GLY A 566 -7.43 3.26 -23.21
N MET A 567 -7.11 4.04 -24.24
CA MET A 567 -7.88 4.08 -25.48
C MET A 567 -6.97 4.39 -26.66
N ARG A 568 -7.29 3.85 -27.84
CA ARG A 568 -6.57 4.09 -29.09
C ARG A 568 -7.52 4.04 -30.29
N ALA A 569 -7.10 4.57 -31.43
CA ALA A 569 -7.83 4.36 -32.67
C ALA A 569 -7.88 2.86 -33.00
N ALA A 570 -9.04 2.36 -33.44
CA ALA A 570 -9.16 0.98 -33.89
C ALA A 570 -8.29 0.77 -35.14
N THR A 571 -7.57 -0.34 -35.19
CA THR A 571 -6.74 -0.78 -36.32
C THR A 571 -7.49 -1.61 -37.33
#